data_AF-A0A1F2RNJ7-F1
#
_entry.id   AF-A0A1F2RNJ7-F1
#
_cell.length_a   1.000
_cell.length_b   1.000
_cell.length_c   1.000
_cell.angle_alpha   90.00
_cell.angle_beta   90.00
_cell.angle_gamma   90.00
#
_symmetry.space_group_name_H-M   'P 1'
#
loop_
_entity.id
_entity.type
_entity.pdbx_description
1 polymer ?
#
loop_
_entity_poly.entity_id
_entity_poly.type
_entity_poly.pdbx_seq_one_letter_code
_entity_poly.pdbx_strand_id
1 'polypeptide(L)'
;MLALVLVYLMQRQSAVRRLKRKLFEAQLALRGAEQETSIQVFLALPERPQFRDALAMEFRRGSAGGTQLSAVVFQLVKGSRQQLALLVSALRTLLRRGESMYRVGERGVVIILPSTSLASAASFAAQVEQFVGIAKEDMQTRVTSYPEEVSSLRELEEKLLSEGGRLISAV
;
A
#
# COMPACT_ATOMS: atom_id res chain seq x y z
N MET A 1 -39.44 -4.86 -46.51
CA MET A 1 -37.96 -4.91 -46.43
C MET A 1 -37.41 -3.90 -45.41
N LEU A 2 -37.64 -2.59 -45.53
CA LEU A 2 -37.07 -1.56 -44.63
C LEU A 2 -37.48 -1.68 -43.15
N ALA A 3 -38.73 -2.05 -42.85
CA ALA A 3 -39.21 -2.18 -41.47
C ALA A 3 -38.48 -3.26 -40.65
N LEU A 4 -38.15 -4.40 -41.28
CA LEU A 4 -37.39 -5.49 -40.65
C LEU A 4 -35.96 -5.07 -40.31
N VAL A 5 -35.32 -4.29 -41.18
CA VAL A 5 -33.96 -3.77 -40.94
C VAL A 5 -33.97 -2.78 -39.77
N LEU A 6 -34.98 -1.92 -39.68
CA LEU A 6 -35.12 -0.95 -38.59
C LEU A 6 -35.33 -1.64 -37.24
N VAL A 7 -36.20 -2.65 -37.18
CA VAL A 7 -36.45 -3.45 -35.97
C VAL A 7 -35.19 -4.20 -35.53
N TYR A 8 -34.46 -4.80 -36.48
CA TYR A 8 -33.20 -5.48 -36.21
C TYR A 8 -32.13 -4.53 -35.66
N LEU A 9 -31.98 -3.33 -36.23
CA LEU A 9 -31.05 -2.32 -35.75
C LEU A 9 -31.41 -1.83 -34.33
N MET A 10 -32.69 -1.61 -34.04
CA MET A 10 -33.15 -1.22 -32.69
C MET A 10 -32.90 -2.33 -31.66
N GLN A 11 -33.20 -3.59 -32.01
CA GLN A 11 -32.90 -4.73 -31.15
C GLN A 11 -31.40 -4.83 -30.85
N ARG A 12 -30.55 -4.70 -31.88
CA ARG A 12 -29.09 -4.78 -31.72
C ARG A 12 -28.54 -3.64 -30.86
N GLN A 13 -29.03 -2.41 -31.05
CA GLN A 13 -28.63 -1.29 -30.19
C GLN A 13 -29.07 -1.48 -28.73
N SER A 14 -30.26 -2.03 -28.50
CA SER A 14 -30.74 -2.33 -27.14
C SER A 14 -29.91 -3.42 -26.45
N ALA A 15 -29.52 -4.47 -27.17
CA ALA A 15 -28.68 -5.54 -26.67
C ALA A 15 -27.27 -5.03 -26.31
N VAL A 16 -26.67 -4.20 -27.17
CA VAL A 16 -25.36 -3.57 -26.89
C VAL A 16 -25.43 -2.66 -25.67
N ARG A 17 -26.50 -1.86 -25.51
CA ARG A 17 -26.68 -1.01 -24.31
C ARG A 17 -26.82 -1.84 -23.03
N ARG A 18 -27.57 -2.95 -23.09
CA ARG A 18 -27.71 -3.88 -21.95
C ARG A 18 -26.38 -4.55 -21.60
N LEU A 19 -25.60 -4.99 -22.59
CA LEU A 19 -24.27 -5.56 -22.39
C LEU A 19 -23.31 -4.54 -21.76
N LYS A 20 -23.29 -3.30 -22.25
CA LYS A 20 -22.48 -2.22 -21.66
C LYS A 20 -22.87 -1.94 -20.20
N ARG A 21 -24.16 -1.91 -19.89
CA ARG A 21 -24.64 -1.73 -18.50
C ARG A 21 -24.19 -2.89 -17.60
N LYS A 22 -24.39 -4.13 -18.04
CA LYS A 22 -23.94 -5.31 -17.29
C LYS A 22 -22.43 -5.33 -17.05
N LEU A 23 -21.63 -4.94 -18.05
CA LEU A 23 -20.17 -4.82 -17.90
C LEU A 23 -19.80 -3.72 -16.89
N PHE A 24 -20.47 -2.58 -16.95
CA PHE A 24 -20.23 -1.49 -16.01
C PHE A 24 -20.59 -1.89 -14.57
N GLU A 25 -21.75 -2.52 -14.37
CA GLU A 25 -22.18 -3.04 -13.06
C GLU A 25 -21.20 -4.10 -12.53
N ALA A 26 -20.77 -5.04 -13.37
CA ALA A 26 -19.79 -6.05 -13.01
C ALA A 26 -18.43 -5.44 -12.62
N GLN A 27 -17.96 -4.42 -13.36
CA GLN A 27 -16.74 -3.70 -13.03
C GLN A 27 -16.85 -2.93 -11.72
N LEU A 28 -18.01 -2.32 -11.46
CA LEU A 28 -18.26 -1.61 -10.21
C LEU A 28 -18.25 -2.56 -9.01
N ALA A 29 -18.92 -3.72 -9.15
CA ALA A 29 -18.94 -4.77 -8.14
C ALA A 29 -17.54 -5.34 -7.89
N LEU A 30 -16.76 -5.59 -8.95
CA LEU A 30 -15.38 -6.08 -8.83
C LEU A 30 -14.50 -5.08 -8.08
N ARG A 31 -14.55 -3.80 -8.44
CA ARG A 31 -13.79 -2.75 -7.72
C ARG A 31 -14.16 -2.67 -6.25
N GLY A 32 -15.45 -2.80 -5.91
CA GLY A 32 -15.90 -2.84 -4.52
C GLY A 32 -15.34 -4.05 -3.77
N ALA A 33 -15.36 -5.23 -4.39
CA ALA A 33 -14.81 -6.45 -3.80
C ALA A 33 -13.29 -6.38 -3.61
N GLU A 34 -12.55 -5.81 -4.56
CA GLU A 34 -11.10 -5.60 -4.47
C GLU A 34 -10.73 -4.63 -3.34
N GLN A 35 -11.50 -3.55 -3.19
CA GLN A 35 -11.31 -2.60 -2.08
C GLN A 35 -11.51 -3.29 -0.73
N GLU A 36 -12.60 -4.04 -0.59
CA GLU A 36 -12.89 -4.74 0.67
C GLU A 36 -11.84 -5.82 0.96
N THR A 37 -11.41 -6.56 -0.05
CA THR A 37 -10.31 -7.54 0.08
C THR A 37 -9.03 -6.86 0.53
N SER A 38 -8.69 -5.69 -0.03
CA SER A 38 -7.48 -4.95 0.35
C SER A 38 -7.55 -4.46 1.80
N ILE A 39 -8.73 -4.06 2.28
CA ILE A 39 -8.92 -3.73 3.70
C ILE A 39 -8.82 -4.95 4.59
N GLN A 40 -9.40 -6.08 4.20
CA GLN A 40 -9.25 -7.32 4.96
C GLN A 40 -7.79 -7.73 5.04
N VAL A 41 -7.02 -7.58 3.95
CA VAL A 41 -5.57 -7.81 3.97
C VAL A 41 -4.89 -6.86 4.94
N PHE A 42 -5.21 -5.56 4.91
CA PHE A 42 -4.66 -4.60 5.87
C PHE A 42 -4.93 -5.00 7.32
N LEU A 43 -6.16 -5.42 7.63
CA LEU A 43 -6.54 -5.85 8.98
C LEU A 43 -5.86 -7.16 9.39
N ALA A 44 -5.54 -8.02 8.43
CA ALA A 44 -4.82 -9.27 8.64
C ALA A 44 -3.29 -9.10 8.66
N LEU A 45 -2.76 -7.90 8.41
CA LEU A 45 -1.32 -7.66 8.46
C LEU A 45 -0.79 -7.86 9.89
N PRO A 46 0.42 -8.42 10.05
CA PRO A 46 1.01 -8.57 11.36
C PRO A 46 1.24 -7.20 12.01
N GLU A 47 1.11 -7.16 13.33
CA GLU A 47 1.16 -5.93 14.10
C GLU A 47 2.60 -5.55 14.51
N ARG A 48 2.71 -4.51 15.34
CA ARG A 48 3.98 -3.96 15.82
C ARG A 48 4.91 -4.99 16.45
N PRO A 49 4.47 -5.98 17.26
CA PRO A 49 5.38 -6.96 17.85
C PRO A 49 6.09 -7.79 16.77
N GLN A 50 5.34 -8.32 15.80
CA GLN A 50 5.92 -9.12 14.71
C GLN A 50 6.84 -8.28 13.82
N PHE A 51 6.50 -7.01 13.60
CA PHE A 51 7.37 -6.07 12.91
C PHE A 51 8.72 -5.91 13.61
N ARG A 52 8.74 -5.71 14.94
CA ARG A 52 9.99 -5.53 15.70
C ARG A 52 10.87 -6.76 15.64
N ASP A 53 10.27 -7.94 15.77
CA ASP A 53 11.01 -9.21 15.68
C ASP A 53 11.64 -9.39 14.29
N ALA A 54 10.88 -9.12 13.23
CA ALA A 54 11.36 -9.18 11.86
C ALA A 54 12.45 -8.13 11.57
N LEU A 55 12.25 -6.89 12.05
CA LEU A 55 13.22 -5.81 11.91
C LEU A 55 14.53 -6.14 12.63
N ALA A 56 14.45 -6.68 13.85
CA ALA A 56 15.62 -7.09 14.62
C ALA A 56 16.39 -8.21 13.89
N MET A 57 15.68 -9.18 13.30
CA MET A 57 16.29 -10.23 12.50
C MET A 57 17.03 -9.67 11.27
N GLU A 58 16.38 -8.83 10.48
CA GLU A 58 16.97 -8.25 9.28
C GLU A 58 18.10 -7.26 9.61
N PHE A 59 18.00 -6.53 10.73
CA PHE A 59 19.07 -5.67 11.21
C PHE A 59 20.31 -6.48 11.59
N ARG A 60 20.15 -7.59 12.31
CA ARG A 60 21.26 -8.50 12.62
C ARG A 60 21.89 -9.07 11.35
N ARG A 61 21.07 -9.41 10.35
CA ARG A 61 21.54 -9.91 9.06
C ARG A 61 22.34 -8.83 8.32
N GLY A 62 21.83 -7.60 8.32
CA GLY A 62 22.47 -6.44 7.72
C GLY A 62 23.80 -6.06 8.37
N SER A 63 23.82 -6.01 9.70
CA SER A 63 25.03 -5.64 10.45
C SER A 63 26.13 -6.70 10.38
N ALA A 64 25.77 -7.98 10.46
CA ALA A 64 26.74 -9.08 10.35
C ALA A 64 27.23 -9.30 8.91
N GLY A 65 26.37 -9.09 7.92
CA GLY A 65 26.69 -9.28 6.49
C GLY A 65 27.19 -8.03 5.76
N GLY A 66 27.23 -6.87 6.44
CA GLY A 66 27.55 -5.59 5.82
C GLY A 66 26.54 -5.14 4.75
N THR A 67 25.31 -5.65 4.79
CA THR A 67 24.28 -5.32 3.79
C THR A 67 23.35 -4.21 4.31
N GLN A 68 22.93 -3.34 3.40
CA GLN A 68 22.00 -2.26 3.72
C GLN A 68 20.61 -2.79 4.08
N LEU A 69 19.89 -2.05 4.92
CA LEU A 69 18.52 -2.36 5.28
C LEU A 69 17.72 -1.07 5.27
N SER A 70 16.69 -1.01 4.43
CA SER A 70 15.78 0.12 4.41
C SER A 70 14.40 -0.27 4.93
N ALA A 71 13.69 0.70 5.48
CA ALA A 71 12.30 0.57 5.85
C ALA A 71 11.53 1.80 5.40
N VAL A 72 10.27 1.60 5.01
CA VAL A 72 9.39 2.67 4.55
C VAL A 72 8.09 2.62 5.33
N VAL A 73 7.69 3.74 5.91
CA VAL A 73 6.41 3.91 6.58
C VAL A 73 5.52 4.76 5.71
N PHE A 74 4.31 4.27 5.42
CA PHE A 74 3.24 5.04 4.81
C PHE A 74 2.12 5.21 5.84
N GLN A 75 1.75 6.44 6.14
CA GLN A 75 0.71 6.77 7.12
C GLN A 75 -0.31 7.71 6.48
N LEU A 76 -1.58 7.31 6.46
CA LEU A 76 -2.66 8.20 6.04
C LEU A 76 -3.09 9.06 7.22
N VAL A 77 -3.01 10.39 7.05
CA VAL A 77 -3.36 11.39 8.07
C VAL A 77 -4.86 11.70 8.03
N LYS A 78 -5.38 12.00 6.83
CA LYS A 78 -6.81 12.31 6.59
C LYS A 78 -7.48 11.32 5.66
N GLY A 79 -6.78 10.26 5.28
CA GLY A 79 -7.22 9.37 4.22
C GLY A 79 -8.46 8.53 4.54
N SER A 80 -9.28 8.30 3.52
CA SER A 80 -10.46 7.43 3.58
C SER A 80 -10.08 5.95 3.57
N ARG A 81 -11.02 5.07 3.94
CA ARG A 81 -10.86 3.62 3.83
C ARG A 81 -10.54 3.19 2.38
N GLN A 82 -11.05 3.91 1.38
CA GLN A 82 -10.73 3.62 -0.02
C GLN A 82 -9.26 3.93 -0.35
N GLN A 83 -8.72 5.02 0.17
CA GLN A 83 -7.30 5.38 0.00
C GLN A 83 -6.39 4.35 0.70
N LEU A 84 -6.79 3.86 1.88
CA LEU A 84 -6.07 2.77 2.55
C LEU A 84 -6.10 1.47 1.73
N ALA A 85 -7.25 1.12 1.14
CA ALA A 85 -7.39 -0.03 0.26
C ALA A 85 -6.48 0.10 -0.97
N LEU A 86 -6.45 1.28 -1.60
CA LEU A 86 -5.59 1.58 -2.74
C LEU A 86 -4.11 1.45 -2.37
N LEU A 87 -3.70 2.00 -1.22
CA LEU A 87 -2.34 1.88 -0.72
C LEU A 87 -1.95 0.41 -0.54
N VAL A 88 -2.76 -0.37 0.18
CA VAL A 88 -2.47 -1.78 0.44
C VAL A 88 -2.43 -2.59 -0.86
N SER A 89 -3.34 -2.32 -1.79
CA SER A 89 -3.31 -2.94 -3.11
C SER A 89 -2.03 -2.59 -3.88
N ALA A 90 -1.62 -1.32 -3.88
CA ALA A 90 -0.41 -0.85 -4.54
C ALA A 90 0.86 -1.48 -3.94
N LEU A 91 0.91 -1.58 -2.61
CA LEU A 91 2.03 -2.23 -1.94
C LEU A 91 2.11 -3.71 -2.33
N ARG A 92 0.99 -4.42 -2.36
CA ARG A 92 0.95 -5.84 -2.78
C ARG A 92 1.42 -6.05 -4.23
N THR A 93 1.17 -5.09 -5.12
CA THR A 93 1.60 -5.21 -6.52
C THR A 93 3.07 -4.83 -6.71
N LEU A 94 3.62 -3.95 -5.86
CA LEU A 94 4.98 -3.44 -5.99
C LEU A 94 6.01 -4.19 -5.12
N LEU A 95 5.58 -4.87 -4.05
CA LEU A 95 6.47 -5.60 -3.14
C LEU A 95 7.11 -6.81 -3.82
N ARG A 96 8.43 -6.93 -3.62
CA ARG A 96 9.25 -8.03 -4.13
C ARG A 96 9.26 -9.20 -3.15
N ARG A 97 9.75 -10.34 -3.62
CA ARG A 97 9.98 -11.52 -2.77
C ARG A 97 11.02 -11.20 -1.70
N GLY A 98 10.66 -11.41 -0.43
CA GLY A 98 11.52 -11.15 0.73
C GLY A 98 11.26 -9.80 1.40
N GLU A 99 10.51 -8.90 0.76
CA GLU A 99 10.01 -7.69 1.39
C GLU A 99 8.74 -8.03 2.18
N SER A 100 8.57 -7.41 3.34
CA SER A 100 7.44 -7.71 4.23
C SER A 100 6.78 -6.44 4.71
N MET A 101 5.44 -6.47 4.80
CA MET A 101 4.63 -5.34 5.22
C MET A 101 3.90 -5.64 6.52
N TYR A 102 3.79 -4.64 7.39
CA TYR A 102 3.24 -4.74 8.73
C TYR A 102 2.32 -3.56 9.00
N ARG A 103 1.35 -3.78 9.88
CA ARG A 103 0.40 -2.75 10.30
C ARG A 103 0.98 -1.88 11.40
N VAL A 104 0.95 -0.57 11.20
CA VAL A 104 1.33 0.43 12.20
C VAL A 104 0.13 1.33 12.47
N GLY A 105 -0.57 1.05 13.58
CA GLY A 105 -1.78 1.80 13.94
C GLY A 105 -2.96 1.50 13.01
N GLU A 106 -3.95 2.39 12.98
CA GLU A 106 -5.21 2.17 12.26
C GLU A 106 -5.12 2.46 10.76
N ARG A 107 -4.15 3.28 10.34
CA ARG A 107 -4.05 3.81 8.97
C ARG A 107 -2.61 3.86 8.44
N GLY A 108 -1.73 3.07 9.02
CA GLY A 108 -0.31 3.04 8.68
C GLY A 108 0.17 1.64 8.30
N VAL A 109 1.05 1.60 7.32
CA VAL A 109 1.76 0.39 6.88
C VAL A 109 3.25 0.67 6.90
N VAL A 110 4.02 -0.21 7.53
CA VAL A 110 5.49 -0.20 7.44
C VAL A 110 5.95 -1.37 6.59
N ILE A 111 6.97 -1.14 5.79
CA ILE A 111 7.59 -2.13 4.93
C ILE A 111 9.05 -2.24 5.30
N ILE A 112 9.51 -3.48 5.44
CA ILE A 112 10.93 -3.81 5.57
C ILE A 112 11.44 -4.19 4.19
N LEU A 113 12.50 -3.50 3.74
CA LEU A 113 13.19 -3.69 2.47
C LEU A 113 14.62 -4.18 2.73
N PRO A 114 14.84 -5.52 2.83
CA PRO A 114 16.17 -6.08 3.02
C PRO A 114 17.11 -5.73 1.86
N SER A 115 18.40 -5.58 2.15
CA SER A 115 19.45 -5.41 1.13
C SER A 115 19.19 -4.24 0.17
N THR A 116 18.51 -3.19 0.65
CA THR A 116 18.05 -2.06 -0.16
C THR A 116 18.67 -0.76 0.35
N SER A 117 19.22 0.03 -0.58
CA SER A 117 19.79 1.37 -0.30
C SER A 117 18.73 2.42 -0.04
N LEU A 118 19.12 3.53 0.59
CA LEU A 118 18.20 4.65 0.83
C LEU A 118 17.59 5.18 -0.47
N ALA A 119 18.41 5.36 -1.51
CA ALA A 119 17.96 5.85 -2.81
C ALA A 119 16.95 4.91 -3.49
N SER A 120 17.15 3.60 -3.36
CA SER A 120 16.23 2.59 -3.90
C SER A 120 14.92 2.58 -3.12
N ALA A 121 14.99 2.68 -1.80
CA ALA A 121 13.81 2.75 -0.94
C ALA A 121 13.02 4.05 -1.14
N ALA A 122 13.70 5.18 -1.36
CA ALA A 122 13.07 6.45 -1.72
C ALA A 122 12.40 6.40 -3.10
N SER A 123 13.03 5.73 -4.06
CA SER A 123 12.45 5.51 -5.39
C SER A 123 11.20 4.63 -5.32
N PHE A 124 11.24 3.56 -4.50
CA PHE A 124 10.07 2.73 -4.20
C PHE A 124 8.95 3.54 -3.55
N ALA A 125 9.29 4.36 -2.55
CA ALA A 125 8.33 5.24 -1.88
C ALA A 125 7.64 6.20 -2.86
N ALA A 126 8.41 6.87 -3.72
CA ALA A 126 7.90 7.76 -4.75
C ALA A 126 7.04 7.01 -5.80
N GLN A 127 7.41 5.78 -6.15
CA GLN A 127 6.63 4.95 -7.06
C GLN A 127 5.27 4.57 -6.46
N VAL A 128 5.23 4.21 -5.17
CA VAL A 128 3.98 3.94 -4.45
C VAL A 128 3.12 5.20 -4.42
N GLU A 129 3.68 6.34 -4.03
CA GLU A 129 2.99 7.65 -4.01
C GLU A 129 2.36 7.99 -5.37
N GLN A 130 3.13 7.82 -6.45
CA GLN A 130 2.64 8.07 -7.80
C GLN A 130 1.54 7.09 -8.21
N PHE A 131 1.66 5.82 -7.81
CA PHE A 131 0.68 4.79 -8.15
C PHE A 131 -0.66 5.01 -7.44
N VAL A 132 -0.64 5.39 -6.16
CA VAL A 132 -1.87 5.62 -5.38
C VAL A 132 -2.51 6.98 -5.68
N GLY A 133 -1.73 7.97 -6.12
CA GLY A 133 -2.23 9.30 -6.47
C GLY A 133 -2.85 10.06 -5.29
N ILE A 134 -2.47 9.71 -4.06
CA ILE A 134 -2.96 10.37 -2.84
C ILE A 134 -2.18 11.67 -2.65
N ALA A 135 -2.87 12.74 -2.25
CA ALA A 135 -2.23 14.02 -1.98
C ALA A 135 -1.19 13.88 -0.85
N LYS A 136 -0.04 14.56 -0.99
CA LYS A 136 1.03 14.55 0.01
C LYS A 136 0.59 15.06 1.39
N GLU A 137 -0.47 15.86 1.44
CA GLU A 137 -1.06 16.36 2.68
C GLU A 137 -1.87 15.29 3.42
N ASP A 138 -2.38 14.29 2.68
CA ASP A 138 -3.21 13.21 3.21
C ASP A 138 -2.41 11.96 3.55
N MET A 139 -1.18 11.86 3.03
CA MET A 139 -0.29 10.73 3.24
C MET A 139 1.13 11.19 3.60
N GLN A 140 1.58 10.78 4.77
CA GLN A 140 2.96 10.94 5.20
C GLN A 140 3.75 9.68 4.86
N THR A 141 4.84 9.85 4.13
CA THR A 141 5.79 8.79 3.81
C THR A 141 7.11 9.08 4.47
N ARG A 142 7.71 8.07 5.10
CA ARG A 142 9.04 8.18 5.71
C ARG A 142 9.88 6.99 5.30
N VAL A 143 11.08 7.28 4.82
CA VAL A 143 12.08 6.28 4.48
C VAL A 143 13.17 6.34 5.55
N THR A 144 13.66 5.20 6.00
CA THR A 144 14.81 5.13 6.90
C THR A 144 15.72 3.98 6.51
N SER A 145 17.03 4.25 6.39
CA SER A 145 18.01 3.24 5.97
C SER A 145 19.15 3.08 6.96
N TYR A 146 19.53 1.82 7.23
CA TYR A 146 20.77 1.42 7.87
C TYR A 146 21.79 0.96 6.81
N PRO A 147 23.07 1.37 6.90
CA PRO A 147 23.68 2.22 7.92
C PRO A 147 23.66 3.73 7.58
N GLU A 148 22.99 4.15 6.51
CA GLU A 148 23.10 5.50 5.96
C GLU A 148 22.53 6.59 6.88
N GLU A 149 21.38 6.36 7.52
CA GLU A 149 20.69 7.35 8.35
C GLU A 149 20.58 6.96 9.83
N VAL A 150 20.82 5.70 10.14
CA VAL A 150 20.78 5.17 11.51
C VAL A 150 21.90 4.18 11.72
N SER A 151 22.41 4.13 12.95
CA SER A 151 23.53 3.26 13.32
C SER A 151 23.13 2.11 14.25
N SER A 152 21.92 2.16 14.82
CA SER A 152 21.43 1.16 15.77
C SER A 152 19.99 0.75 15.49
N LEU A 153 19.64 -0.48 15.89
CA LEU A 153 18.27 -0.99 15.80
C LEU A 153 17.29 -0.11 16.58
N ARG A 154 17.69 0.40 17.75
CA ARG A 154 16.83 1.24 18.59
C ARG A 154 16.50 2.56 17.89
N GLU A 155 17.49 3.17 17.24
CA GLU A 155 17.30 4.41 16.47
C GLU A 155 16.41 4.18 15.24
N LEU A 156 16.58 3.03 14.57
CA LEU A 156 15.72 2.62 13.46
C LEU A 156 14.26 2.44 13.92
N GLU A 157 14.04 1.69 15.01
CA GLU A 157 12.71 1.53 15.60
C GLU A 157 12.10 2.87 16.00
N GLU A 158 12.89 3.75 16.64
CA GLU A 158 12.42 5.05 17.10
C GLU A 158 12.03 5.95 15.92
N LYS A 159 12.85 6.04 14.86
CA LYS A 159 12.50 6.82 13.66
C LYS A 159 11.27 6.28 12.92
N LEU A 160 11.05 4.97 12.93
CA LEU A 160 9.90 4.34 12.26
C LEU A 160 8.61 4.39 13.09
N LEU A 161 8.71 4.33 14.43
CA LEU A 161 7.56 4.18 15.33
C LEU A 161 7.19 5.46 16.10
N SER A 162 8.12 6.39 16.32
CA SER A 162 7.89 7.58 17.17
C SER A 162 6.85 8.56 16.61
N GLU A 163 6.62 8.59 15.30
CA GLU A 163 5.62 9.48 14.68
C GLU A 163 4.31 8.76 14.31
N GLY A 164 4.34 7.44 14.08
CA GLY A 164 3.14 6.62 13.92
C GLY A 164 2.31 6.46 15.22
N GLY A 165 2.79 6.99 16.34
CA GLY A 165 2.08 7.04 17.63
C GLY A 165 1.57 8.44 18.02
N ARG A 166 2.02 9.52 17.37
CA ARG A 166 1.66 10.90 17.78
C ARG A 166 0.27 11.36 17.35
N LEU A 167 -0.46 10.57 16.54
CA LEU A 167 -1.84 10.87 16.16
C LEU A 167 -2.90 10.17 17.02
N ILE A 168 -2.52 9.44 18.08
CA ILE A 168 -3.47 8.79 19.02
C ILE A 168 -3.63 9.59 20.33
N SER A 169 -2.91 10.69 20.54
CA SER A 169 -3.00 11.51 21.76
C SER A 169 -3.57 12.91 21.50
N ALA A 170 -4.59 13.02 20.65
CA ALA A 170 -5.36 14.24 20.46
C ALA A 170 -6.85 13.95 20.25
N VAL A 171 -7.42 13.07 21.07
CA VAL A 171 -8.84 13.07 21.49
C VAL A 171 -8.88 12.57 22.93
#